data_AF-A0A6G5AEM9-F1
#
_entry.id   AF-A0A6G5AEM9-F1
#
_cell.length_a   1.000
_cell.length_b   1.000
_cell.length_c   1.000
_cell.angle_alpha   90.00
_cell.angle_beta   90.00
_cell.angle_gamma   90.00
#
_symmetry.space_group_name_H-M   'P 1'
#
loop_
_entity.id
_entity.type
_entity.pdbx_description
1 polymer ?
#
loop_
_entity_poly.entity_id
_entity_poly.type
_entity_poly.pdbx_seq_one_letter_code
_entity_poly.pdbx_strand_id
1 'polypeptide(L)'
;MLIAKDLMQSGGGNKTYCISINLAVLKFTTNAGSLSFANSSHCDSEDEVAYSELCQMNNAVHVYDMNWMTASLKASRKLYTFEKAEMLLSKVLFLKAWFPSLCVAAFHAELATVDGEACPQSEQYASCSACARARLCCAWG
;
A
#
# COMPACT_ATOMS: atom_id res chain seq x y z
N MET A 1 2.67 5.66 11.74
CA MET A 1 1.45 6.30 12.27
C MET A 1 1.74 7.61 13.00
N LEU A 2 2.44 8.56 12.38
CA LEU A 2 2.67 9.91 12.95
C LEU A 2 1.64 10.91 12.42
N ILE A 3 1.35 10.86 11.12
CA ILE A 3 0.39 11.76 10.43
C ILE A 3 -1.03 11.63 11.02
N ALA A 4 -1.47 10.42 11.37
CA ALA A 4 -2.79 10.22 11.95
C ALA A 4 -2.94 10.88 13.34
N LYS A 5 -1.87 10.94 14.15
CA LYS A 5 -1.94 11.46 15.52
C LYS A 5 -2.13 12.97 15.53
N ASP A 6 -1.44 13.70 14.64
CA ASP A 6 -1.60 15.14 14.49
C ASP A 6 -2.97 15.51 13.88
N LEU A 7 -3.44 14.71 12.91
CA LEU A 7 -4.79 14.87 12.36
C LEU A 7 -5.87 14.64 13.43
N MET A 8 -5.73 13.61 14.27
CA MET A 8 -6.68 13.30 15.35
C MET A 8 -6.69 14.36 16.45
N GLN A 9 -5.55 15.01 16.74
CA GLN A 9 -5.46 16.07 17.76
C GLN A 9 -6.08 17.41 17.31
N SER A 10 -6.21 17.64 16.01
CA SER A 10 -6.80 18.86 15.43
C SER A 10 -8.32 18.78 15.18
N GLY A 11 -8.95 17.65 15.53
CA GLY A 11 -10.33 17.25 15.17
C GLY A 11 -11.46 17.98 15.88
N GLY A 12 -11.43 19.31 15.93
CA GLY A 12 -12.47 20.16 16.55
C GLY A 12 -13.34 20.98 15.59
N GLY A 13 -13.23 20.80 14.27
CA GLY A 13 -14.00 21.58 13.29
C GLY A 13 -14.47 20.76 12.10
N ASN A 14 -15.53 21.24 11.42
CA ASN A 14 -16.08 20.70 10.15
C ASN A 14 -15.06 20.83 9.00
N LYS A 15 -13.90 20.20 9.12
CA LYS A 15 -12.88 20.16 8.09
C LYS A 15 -13.03 18.86 7.30
N THR A 16 -12.95 18.97 5.99
CA THR A 16 -12.82 17.84 5.07
C THR A 16 -11.35 17.52 4.93
N TYR A 17 -10.98 16.28 5.22
CA TYR A 17 -9.63 15.78 4.97
C TYR A 17 -9.62 14.95 3.68
N CYS A 18 -8.53 15.04 2.92
CA CYS A 18 -8.34 14.27 1.72
C CYS A 18 -7.01 13.54 1.80
N ILE A 19 -7.02 12.25 1.50
CA ILE A 19 -5.81 11.42 1.45
C ILE A 19 -5.69 10.78 0.08
N SER A 20 -4.45 10.66 -0.40
CA SER A 20 -4.10 9.78 -1.50
C SER A 20 -3.55 8.48 -0.95
N ILE A 21 -3.91 7.36 -1.59
CA ILE A 21 -3.36 6.05 -1.29
C ILE A 21 -2.59 5.60 -2.53
N ASN A 22 -1.28 5.39 -2.37
CA ASN A 22 -0.44 4.83 -3.42
C ASN A 22 -0.79 3.35 -3.61
N LEU A 23 -1.21 2.99 -4.81
CA LEU A 23 -1.50 1.61 -5.18
C LEU A 23 -0.34 0.95 -5.96
N ALA A 24 0.72 1.70 -6.26
CA ALA A 24 1.96 1.11 -6.72
C ALA A 24 2.59 0.25 -5.64
N VAL A 25 3.36 -0.75 -6.07
CA VAL A 25 4.28 -1.45 -5.19
C VAL A 25 5.54 -0.59 -5.09
N LEU A 26 5.91 -0.17 -3.87
CA LEU A 26 7.21 0.46 -3.64
C LEU A 26 8.26 -0.62 -3.48
N LYS A 27 9.29 -0.56 -4.32
CA LYS A 27 10.40 -1.51 -4.37
C LYS A 27 11.68 -0.81 -3.94
N PHE A 28 12.26 -1.30 -2.87
CA PHE A 28 13.52 -0.82 -2.32
C PHE A 28 14.60 -1.86 -2.59
N THR A 29 15.70 -1.44 -3.23
CA THR A 29 16.86 -2.29 -3.48
C THR A 29 18.02 -1.89 -2.57
N THR A 30 18.77 -2.89 -2.07
CA THR A 30 20.01 -2.66 -1.33
C THR A 30 21.15 -3.53 -1.86
N ASN A 31 22.37 -3.02 -1.82
CA ASN A 31 23.59 -3.75 -2.15
C ASN A 31 24.13 -4.55 -0.95
N ALA A 32 23.59 -4.31 0.25
CA ALA A 32 23.93 -5.07 1.44
C ALA A 32 23.59 -6.56 1.25
N GLY A 33 24.47 -7.45 1.72
CA GLY A 33 24.29 -8.90 1.64
C GLY A 33 23.08 -9.44 2.42
N SER A 34 22.43 -8.59 3.22
CA SER A 34 21.20 -8.89 3.95
C SER A 34 20.40 -7.60 4.20
N LEU A 35 19.11 -7.60 3.85
CA LEU A 35 18.14 -6.60 4.33
C LEU A 35 17.91 -6.83 5.84
N SER A 36 18.64 -6.10 6.66
CA SER A 36 18.48 -6.04 8.11
C SER A 36 17.79 -4.73 8.47
N PHE A 37 16.63 -4.78 9.11
CA PHE A 37 15.99 -3.59 9.68
C PHE A 37 16.75 -3.03 10.90
N ALA A 38 17.71 -3.79 11.44
CA ALA A 38 18.44 -3.44 12.66
C ALA A 38 19.71 -2.63 12.40
N ASN A 39 20.29 -2.73 11.19
CA ASN A 39 21.45 -1.94 10.79
C ASN A 39 21.04 -1.10 9.59
N SER A 40 21.42 0.19 9.60
CA SER A 40 21.13 1.19 8.55
C SER A 40 21.74 0.81 7.20
N SER A 41 21.20 -0.23 6.58
CA SER A 41 21.46 -0.55 5.18
C SER A 41 20.90 0.58 4.34
N HIS A 42 21.77 1.24 3.58
CA HIS A 42 21.33 2.27 2.65
C HIS A 42 20.38 1.65 1.63
N CYS A 43 19.27 2.35 1.39
CA CYS A 43 18.41 2.10 0.24
C CYS A 43 19.11 2.71 -0.97
N ASP A 44 19.51 1.86 -1.91
CA ASP A 44 20.26 2.28 -3.10
C ASP A 44 19.33 2.74 -4.22
N SER A 45 18.14 2.13 -4.32
CA SER A 45 17.09 2.57 -5.23
C SER A 45 15.70 2.38 -4.63
N GLU A 46 14.80 3.26 -5.04
CA GLU A 46 13.36 3.19 -4.80
C GLU A 46 12.67 3.30 -6.16
N ASP A 47 11.82 2.32 -6.48
CA ASP A 47 11.08 2.25 -7.73
C ASP A 47 9.60 1.98 -7.46
N GLU A 48 8.72 2.59 -8.24
CA GLU A 48 7.29 2.28 -8.26
C GLU A 48 7.02 1.23 -9.34
N VAL A 49 6.50 0.08 -8.95
CA VAL A 49 6.28 -1.05 -9.86
C VAL A 49 4.86 -1.58 -9.79
N ALA A 50 4.46 -2.29 -10.84
CA ALA A 50 3.14 -2.91 -10.91
C ALA A 50 3.01 -4.08 -9.94
N TYR A 51 1.78 -4.31 -9.46
CA TYR A 51 1.48 -5.44 -8.59
C TYR A 51 1.83 -6.80 -9.21
N SER A 52 1.77 -6.91 -10.53
CA SER A 52 2.12 -8.12 -11.29
C SER A 52 3.56 -8.58 -11.06
N GLU A 53 4.49 -7.70 -10.69
CA GLU A 53 5.87 -8.08 -10.35
C GLU A 53 5.92 -9.02 -9.14
N LEU A 54 4.99 -8.86 -8.18
CA LEU A 54 4.93 -9.69 -6.98
C LEU A 54 4.47 -11.12 -7.28
N CYS A 55 3.63 -11.32 -8.29
CA CYS A 55 3.06 -12.63 -8.61
C CYS A 55 4.09 -13.64 -9.12
N GLN A 56 5.20 -13.15 -9.66
CA GLN A 56 6.28 -13.99 -10.15
C GLN A 56 7.19 -14.52 -9.02
N MET A 57 6.94 -14.11 -7.77
CA MET A 57 7.82 -14.37 -6.63
C MET A 57 7.31 -15.51 -5.74
N ASN A 58 7.49 -16.76 -6.18
CA ASN A 58 6.97 -17.96 -5.51
C ASN A 58 7.55 -18.29 -4.12
N ASN A 59 8.74 -17.75 -3.77
CA ASN A 59 9.45 -18.08 -2.52
C ASN A 59 9.51 -16.91 -1.52
N ALA A 60 8.63 -15.94 -1.66
CA ALA A 60 8.73 -14.70 -0.91
C ALA A 60 7.95 -14.76 0.42
N VAL A 61 8.53 -14.17 1.46
CA VAL A 61 7.90 -14.10 2.78
C VAL A 61 7.05 -12.85 2.86
N HIS A 62 5.73 -13.03 2.91
CA HIS A 62 4.79 -11.95 3.18
C HIS A 62 4.81 -11.58 4.65
N VAL A 63 5.03 -10.31 4.95
CA VAL A 63 4.90 -9.74 6.28
C VAL A 63 3.77 -8.72 6.26
N TYR A 64 2.77 -8.95 7.10
CA TYR A 64 1.63 -8.05 7.28
C TYR A 64 1.86 -7.23 8.54
N ASP A 65 2.15 -5.94 8.38
CA ASP A 65 2.31 -5.04 9.52
C ASP A 65 0.95 -4.46 9.90
N MET A 66 0.39 -4.94 11.00
CA MET A 66 -0.92 -4.51 11.50
C MET A 66 -0.91 -3.09 12.09
N ASN A 67 0.26 -2.56 12.48
CA ASN A 67 0.37 -1.18 12.96
C ASN A 67 0.25 -0.16 11.82
N TRP A 68 0.66 -0.55 10.62
CA TRP A 68 0.63 0.30 9.42
C TRP A 68 -0.45 -0.09 8.41
N MET A 69 -1.08 -1.25 8.62
CA MET A 69 -2.04 -1.89 7.72
C MET A 69 -1.49 -2.00 6.29
N THR A 70 -0.22 -2.34 6.16
CA THR A 70 0.50 -2.46 4.88
C THR A 70 1.12 -3.85 4.77
N ALA A 71 1.13 -4.39 3.55
CA ALA A 71 1.80 -5.64 3.25
C ALA A 71 3.22 -5.36 2.76
N SER A 72 4.13 -6.26 3.11
CA SER A 72 5.49 -6.22 2.59
C SER A 72 5.96 -7.62 2.21
N LEU A 73 6.92 -7.65 1.30
CA LEU A 73 7.49 -8.87 0.76
C LEU A 73 9.00 -8.68 0.63
N LYS A 74 9.76 -9.63 1.17
CA LYS A 74 11.23 -9.63 1.04
C LYS A 74 11.66 -10.72 0.07
N ALA A 75 12.45 -10.34 -0.93
CA ALA A 75 13.05 -11.26 -1.89
C ALA A 75 14.52 -10.90 -2.12
N SER A 76 15.43 -11.72 -1.58
CA SER A 76 16.88 -11.47 -1.66
C SER A 76 17.25 -10.07 -1.12
N ARG A 77 17.73 -9.20 -2.00
CA ARG A 77 18.18 -7.82 -1.73
C ARG A 77 17.10 -6.75 -2.01
N LYS A 78 15.85 -7.18 -2.18
CA LYS A 78 14.73 -6.31 -2.49
C LYS A 78 13.66 -6.41 -1.41
N LEU A 79 13.14 -5.27 -1.00
CA LEU A 79 11.96 -5.14 -0.14
C LEU A 79 10.86 -4.50 -0.96
N TYR A 80 9.69 -5.10 -0.95
CA TYR A 80 8.50 -4.56 -1.59
C TYR A 80 7.50 -4.20 -0.50
N THR A 81 6.86 -3.04 -0.61
CA THR A 81 5.75 -2.64 0.24
C THR A 81 4.56 -2.25 -0.62
N PHE A 82 3.37 -2.72 -0.27
CA PHE A 82 2.20 -2.57 -1.11
C PHE A 82 0.90 -2.61 -0.31
N GLU A 83 -0.17 -2.08 -0.89
CA GLU A 83 -1.51 -2.14 -0.34
C GLU A 83 -2.20 -3.44 -0.80
N LYS A 84 -2.60 -4.27 0.17
CA LYS A 84 -3.43 -5.45 -0.08
C LYS A 84 -4.90 -5.08 0.12
N ALA A 85 -5.79 -5.61 -0.73
CA ALA A 85 -7.20 -5.23 -0.81
C ALA A 85 -7.92 -5.21 0.56
N GLU A 86 -7.75 -6.25 1.38
CA GLU A 86 -8.40 -6.39 2.69
C GLU A 86 -7.84 -5.41 3.73
N MET A 87 -6.53 -5.16 3.69
CA MET A 87 -5.87 -4.19 4.58
C MET A 87 -6.23 -2.76 4.18
N LEU A 88 -6.27 -2.48 2.88
CA LEU A 88 -6.68 -1.19 2.32
C LEU A 88 -8.10 -0.82 2.74
N LEU A 89 -9.05 -1.75 2.61
CA LEU A 89 -10.42 -1.55 3.08
C LEU A 89 -10.44 -1.22 4.58
N SER A 90 -9.71 -1.99 5.38
CA SER A 90 -9.63 -1.79 6.83
C SER A 90 -9.04 -0.42 7.19
N LYS A 91 -7.99 0.01 6.47
CA LYS A 91 -7.33 1.31 6.61
C LYS A 91 -8.26 2.47 6.29
N VAL A 92 -9.01 2.38 5.19
CA VAL A 92 -9.99 3.41 4.82
C VAL A 92 -11.14 3.47 5.81
N LEU A 93 -11.70 2.32 6.22
CA LEU A 93 -12.78 2.28 7.20
C LEU A 93 -12.34 2.84 8.56
N PHE A 94 -11.13 2.48 9.00
CA PHE A 94 -10.53 3.06 10.21
C PHE A 94 -10.48 4.58 10.09
N LEU A 95 -9.89 5.13 9.02
CA LEU A 95 -9.77 6.58 8.85
C LEU A 95 -11.13 7.28 8.74
N LYS A 96 -12.12 6.69 8.08
CA LYS A 96 -13.48 7.24 7.99
C LYS A 96 -14.22 7.26 9.34
N ALA A 97 -13.93 6.31 10.23
CA ALA A 97 -14.50 6.32 11.58
C ALA A 97 -14.02 7.54 12.39
N TRP A 98 -12.77 7.99 12.16
CA TRP A 98 -12.21 9.18 12.80
C TRP A 98 -12.53 10.48 12.04
N PHE A 99 -12.67 10.40 10.72
CA PHE A 99 -12.92 11.54 9.84
C PHE A 99 -14.11 11.22 8.91
N PRO A 100 -15.37 11.44 9.33
CA PRO A 100 -16.55 11.07 8.55
C PRO A 100 -16.64 11.75 7.16
N SER A 101 -16.03 12.94 7.03
CA SER A 101 -15.94 13.71 5.78
C SER A 101 -14.72 13.35 4.91
N LEU A 102 -13.95 12.31 5.27
CA LEU A 102 -12.72 11.94 4.57
C LEU A 102 -12.97 11.61 3.09
N CYS A 103 -12.24 12.30 2.22
CA CYS A 103 -12.11 11.99 0.81
C CYS A 103 -10.85 11.13 0.60
N VAL A 104 -10.94 10.14 -0.30
CA VAL A 104 -9.86 9.18 -0.53
C VAL A 104 -9.65 9.05 -2.04
N ALA A 105 -8.43 9.28 -2.50
CA ALA A 105 -8.04 9.12 -3.89
C ALA A 105 -7.05 7.96 -4.05
N ALA A 106 -7.27 7.13 -5.06
CA ALA A 106 -6.28 6.15 -5.49
C ALA A 106 -5.24 6.85 -6.37
N PHE A 107 -3.96 6.60 -6.10
CA PHE A 107 -2.82 7.09 -6.87
C PHE A 107 -2.05 5.90 -7.45
N HIS A 108 -1.52 6.04 -8.67
CA HIS A 108 -0.95 4.95 -9.45
C HIS A 108 -1.90 3.74 -9.60
N ALA A 109 -3.18 4.01 -9.87
CA ALA A 109 -4.20 2.98 -10.01
C ALA A 109 -3.93 2.04 -11.20
N GLU A 110 -3.25 2.54 -12.22
CA GLU A 110 -2.78 1.77 -13.37
C GLU A 110 -1.79 0.67 -12.98
N LEU A 111 -0.95 0.91 -11.96
CA LEU A 111 0.01 -0.07 -11.43
C LEU A 111 -0.64 -1.10 -10.49
N ALA A 112 -1.88 -0.86 -10.07
CA ALA A 112 -2.68 -1.78 -9.25
C ALA A 112 -3.42 -2.83 -10.09
N THR A 113 -3.41 -2.70 -11.42
CA THR A 113 -4.04 -3.67 -12.31
C THR A 113 -3.30 -4.99 -12.28
N VAL A 114 -4.06 -6.06 -12.18
CA VAL A 114 -3.50 -7.41 -12.14
C VAL A 114 -3.79 -8.09 -13.47
N ASP A 115 -2.74 -8.45 -14.19
CA ASP A 115 -2.84 -9.31 -15.34
C ASP A 115 -3.25 -10.72 -14.85
N GLY A 116 -4.43 -11.17 -15.29
CA GLY A 116 -4.98 -12.46 -14.90
C GLY A 116 -4.14 -13.65 -15.37
N GLU A 117 -3.35 -13.50 -16.43
CA GLU A 117 -2.42 -14.54 -16.90
C GLU A 117 -1.15 -14.57 -16.04
N ALA A 118 -0.61 -13.41 -15.65
CA ALA A 118 0.57 -13.31 -14.80
C ALA A 118 0.28 -13.67 -13.33
N CYS A 119 -0.98 -13.54 -12.90
CA CYS A 119 -1.41 -13.72 -11.52
C CYS A 119 -2.73 -14.51 -11.45
N PRO A 120 -2.75 -15.82 -11.74
CA PRO A 120 -3.99 -16.61 -11.80
C PRO A 120 -4.71 -16.76 -10.44
N GLN A 121 -4.05 -16.43 -9.33
CA GLN A 121 -4.65 -16.39 -7.98
C GLN A 121 -5.21 -14.99 -7.62
N SER A 122 -5.26 -14.06 -8.58
CA SER A 122 -5.50 -12.64 -8.31
C SER A 122 -6.96 -12.19 -8.21
N GLU A 123 -7.95 -13.08 -8.35
CA GLU A 123 -9.35 -12.72 -8.05
C GLU A 123 -9.50 -12.18 -6.61
N GLN A 124 -8.59 -12.56 -5.69
CA GLN A 124 -8.50 -12.02 -4.33
C GLN A 124 -7.88 -10.61 -4.24
N TYR A 125 -7.21 -10.14 -5.29
CA TYR A 125 -6.33 -8.97 -5.30
C TYR A 125 -6.79 -7.85 -6.25
N ALA A 126 -8.08 -7.80 -6.55
CA ALA A 126 -8.66 -6.62 -7.20
C ALA A 126 -8.63 -5.43 -6.20
N SER A 127 -7.47 -4.77 -6.07
CA SER A 127 -7.31 -3.52 -5.32
C SER A 127 -8.33 -2.48 -5.80
N CYS A 128 -8.67 -2.48 -7.10
CA CYS A 128 -9.77 -1.70 -7.66
C CYS A 128 -11.17 -2.06 -7.13
N SER A 129 -11.45 -3.34 -6.83
CA SER A 129 -12.71 -3.73 -6.19
C SER A 129 -12.78 -3.27 -4.73
N ALA A 130 -11.66 -3.28 -4.02
CA ALA A 130 -11.55 -2.67 -2.69
C ALA A 130 -11.69 -1.15 -2.78
N CYS A 131 -11.12 -0.52 -3.81
CA CYS A 131 -11.28 0.91 -4.07
C CYS A 131 -12.75 1.27 -4.33
N ALA A 132 -13.45 0.49 -5.15
CA ALA A 132 -14.88 0.66 -5.40
C ALA A 132 -15.71 0.49 -4.12
N ARG A 133 -15.42 -0.55 -3.31
CA ARG A 133 -16.10 -0.78 -2.01
C ARG A 133 -15.83 0.33 -1.00
N ALA A 134 -14.62 0.87 -0.98
CA ALA A 134 -14.22 1.96 -0.10
C ALA A 134 -14.60 3.36 -0.62
N ARG A 135 -15.19 3.44 -1.83
CA ARG A 135 -15.55 4.67 -2.55
C ARG A 135 -14.35 5.60 -2.74
N LEU A 136 -13.24 5.05 -3.23
CA LEU A 136 -12.09 5.84 -3.67
C LEU A 136 -12.36 6.50 -5.03
N CYS A 137 -11.95 7.75 -5.18
CA CYS A 137 -11.84 8.38 -6.50
C CYS A 137 -10.55 7.89 -7.17
N CYS A 138 -10.63 7.31 -8.37
CA CYS A 138 -9.43 6.97 -9.13
C CYS A 138 -8.87 8.24 -9.78
N ALA A 139 -7.68 8.68 -9.34
CA ALA A 139 -6.91 9.69 -10.05
C ALA A 139 -5.93 8.95 -10.99
N TRP A 140 -5.99 9.28 -12.27
CA TRP A 140 -5.04 8.80 -13.27
C TRP A 140 -3.88 9.79 -13.29
N GLY A 141 -2.66 9.32 -12.99
CA GLY A 141 -1.44 10.11 -13.03
C GLY A 141 -0.92 10.32 -14.44
#